data_AF-A0AAV2D9T2-F1
#
_entry.id   AF-A0AAV2D9T2-F1
#
_cell.length_a   1.000
_cell.length_b   1.000
_cell.length_c   1.000
_cell.angle_alpha   90.00
_cell.angle_beta   90.00
_cell.angle_gamma   90.00
#
_symmetry.space_group_name_H-M   'P 1'
#
loop_
_entity.id
_entity.type
_entity.pdbx_description
1 polymer ?
#
loop_
_entity_poly.entity_id
_entity_poly.type
_entity_poly.pdbx_seq_one_letter_code
_entity_poly.pdbx_strand_id
1 'polypeptide(L)'
;MAAISMKIDKFTRRKSFSLWQIKMQALLKQQGLWAPLSEKSKKQSIDEEERITLEEKAHSTILLVLADDIITEVATEKTAAGLWLKLESIYMTKSLTNKLHMKQRLFSLRMEEGMPPRNHLDQLNTILLDLWNIDVKVDYEDAVLILLVSLPQSYENFVDSFIVGKDSLSLEDVRSALHTREVRDKASGSGSENQASGLAATGSSGQQSSNRKANINSNCVG
;
A
#
# COMPACT_ATOMS: atom_id res chain seq x y z
N MET A 1 -24.49 -4.48 23.80
CA MET A 1 -23.16 -4.40 23.14
C MET A 1 -23.40 -4.58 21.65
N ALA A 2 -23.29 -3.52 20.85
CA ALA A 2 -23.52 -3.60 19.42
C ALA A 2 -22.45 -4.53 18.81
N ALA A 3 -22.87 -5.66 18.24
CA ALA A 3 -22.00 -6.53 17.47
C ALA A 3 -21.50 -5.72 16.27
N ILE A 4 -20.21 -5.41 16.26
CA ILE A 4 -19.57 -4.79 15.10
C ILE A 4 -19.69 -5.83 13.97
N SER A 5 -20.62 -5.60 13.04
CA SER A 5 -20.73 -6.38 11.81
C SER A 5 -19.52 -6.04 10.94
N MET A 6 -18.40 -6.69 11.20
CA MET A 6 -17.23 -6.60 10.34
C MET A 6 -17.50 -7.43 9.09
N LYS A 7 -17.89 -6.77 8.01
CA LYS A 7 -17.99 -7.39 6.69
C LYS A 7 -16.58 -7.58 6.14
N ILE A 8 -16.07 -8.82 6.20
CA ILE A 8 -14.94 -9.23 5.37
C ILE A 8 -15.49 -9.48 3.96
N ASP A 9 -14.88 -8.88 2.96
CA ASP A 9 -15.24 -9.18 1.58
C ASP A 9 -14.93 -10.65 1.26
N LYS A 10 -15.78 -11.27 0.42
CA LYS A 10 -15.52 -12.61 -0.07
C LYS A 10 -14.11 -12.73 -0.66
N PHE A 11 -13.41 -13.77 -0.26
CA PHE A 11 -12.13 -14.18 -0.85
C PHE A 11 -12.38 -14.72 -2.25
N THR A 12 -11.56 -14.26 -3.19
CA THR A 12 -11.61 -14.65 -4.60
C THR A 12 -10.18 -14.93 -5.04
N ARG A 13 -9.97 -15.81 -6.04
CA ARG A 13 -8.64 -16.14 -6.56
C ARG A 13 -7.81 -14.94 -7.05
N ARG A 14 -8.43 -13.79 -7.33
CA ARG A 14 -7.76 -12.55 -7.73
C ARG A 14 -7.23 -11.70 -6.56
N LYS A 15 -7.71 -11.94 -5.35
CA LYS A 15 -7.30 -11.21 -4.14
C LYS A 15 -6.08 -11.88 -3.52
N SER A 16 -5.26 -11.11 -2.82
CA SER A 16 -4.18 -11.66 -2.00
C SER A 16 -4.76 -12.56 -0.92
N PHE A 17 -4.35 -13.83 -0.96
CA PHE A 17 -4.70 -14.78 0.08
C PHE A 17 -4.12 -14.36 1.42
N SER A 18 -2.89 -13.86 1.43
CA SER A 18 -2.21 -13.40 2.65
C SER A 18 -2.96 -12.27 3.35
N LEU A 19 -3.41 -11.26 2.59
CA LEU A 19 -4.19 -10.16 3.16
C LEU A 19 -5.54 -10.64 3.69
N TRP A 20 -6.23 -11.52 2.95
CA TRP A 20 -7.48 -12.12 3.43
C TRP A 20 -7.25 -12.93 4.69
N GLN A 21 -6.20 -13.74 4.73
CA GLN A 21 -5.87 -14.61 5.86
C GLN A 21 -5.60 -13.80 7.13
N ILE A 22 -4.84 -12.70 7.03
CA ILE A 22 -4.59 -11.78 8.16
C ILE A 22 -5.92 -11.20 8.68
N LYS A 23 -6.79 -10.71 7.79
CA LYS A 23 -8.11 -10.16 8.17
C LYS A 23 -9.00 -11.23 8.81
N MET A 24 -9.02 -12.43 8.25
CA MET A 24 -9.83 -13.53 8.74
C MET A 24 -9.35 -14.04 10.10
N GLN A 25 -8.04 -14.16 10.30
CA GLN A 25 -7.46 -14.50 11.59
C GLN A 25 -7.81 -13.47 12.66
N ALA A 26 -7.76 -12.17 12.33
CA ALA A 26 -8.13 -11.11 13.26
C ALA A 26 -9.62 -11.22 13.67
N LEU A 27 -10.51 -11.48 12.71
CA LEU A 27 -11.94 -11.65 12.96
C LEU A 27 -12.22 -12.87 13.84
N LEU A 28 -11.65 -14.04 13.54
CA LEU A 28 -11.82 -15.24 14.35
C LEU A 28 -11.32 -15.03 15.79
N LYS A 29 -10.19 -14.34 15.97
CA LYS A 29 -9.67 -14.01 17.30
C LYS A 29 -10.61 -13.07 18.07
N GLN A 30 -11.13 -12.04 17.42
CA GLN A 30 -12.07 -11.10 18.03
C GLN A 30 -13.38 -11.78 18.45
N GLN A 31 -13.86 -12.75 17.66
CA GLN A 31 -15.09 -13.48 17.93
C GLN A 31 -14.89 -14.66 18.90
N GLY A 32 -13.67 -14.92 19.36
CA GLY A 32 -13.36 -16.08 20.21
C GLY A 32 -13.37 -17.42 19.47
N LEU A 33 -13.45 -17.41 18.13
CA LEU A 33 -13.55 -18.59 17.26
C LEU A 33 -12.18 -19.11 16.79
N TRP A 34 -11.07 -18.57 17.30
CA TRP A 34 -9.72 -18.99 16.91
C TRP A 34 -9.25 -20.28 17.60
N ALA A 35 -9.84 -20.62 18.75
CA ALA A 35 -9.42 -21.77 19.55
C ALA A 35 -9.37 -23.09 18.74
N PRO A 36 -10.36 -23.43 17.90
CA PRO A 36 -10.35 -24.69 17.18
C PRO A 36 -9.26 -24.77 16.08
N LEU A 37 -8.80 -23.63 15.56
CA LEU A 37 -7.70 -23.55 14.59
C LEU A 37 -6.32 -23.57 15.24
N SER A 38 -6.22 -23.39 16.56
CA SER A 38 -4.97 -23.33 17.29
C SER A 38 -4.68 -24.65 18.00
N GLU A 39 -3.56 -25.31 17.68
CA GLU A 39 -3.13 -26.55 18.36
C GLU A 39 -3.04 -26.44 19.89
N LYS A 40 -2.87 -25.21 20.41
CA LYS A 40 -2.76 -24.92 21.84
C LYS A 40 -4.08 -25.06 22.62
N SER A 41 -5.24 -25.14 21.94
CA SER A 41 -6.56 -25.23 22.59
C SER A 41 -6.87 -26.60 23.20
N LYS A 42 -6.13 -27.66 22.82
CA LYS A 42 -6.29 -29.00 23.41
C LYS A 42 -5.96 -29.07 24.92
N LYS A 43 -5.45 -27.98 25.52
CA LYS A 43 -5.00 -27.91 26.93
C LYS A 43 -5.99 -27.21 27.88
N GLN A 44 -7.11 -26.68 27.39
CA GLN A 44 -8.10 -26.01 28.24
C GLN A 44 -9.27 -26.96 28.54
N SER A 45 -9.75 -26.97 29.79
CA SER A 45 -10.95 -27.69 30.23
C SER A 45 -12.21 -26.97 29.73
N ILE A 46 -12.35 -26.87 28.41
CA ILE A 46 -13.56 -26.37 27.77
C ILE A 46 -14.53 -27.54 27.69
N ASP A 47 -15.79 -27.27 28.00
CA ASP A 47 -16.87 -28.25 27.86
C ASP A 47 -16.96 -28.75 26.40
N GLU A 48 -17.23 -30.05 26.22
CA GLU A 48 -17.17 -30.67 24.90
C GLU A 48 -18.24 -30.10 23.95
N GLU A 49 -19.43 -29.75 24.48
CA GLU A 49 -20.48 -29.11 23.67
C GLU A 49 -20.05 -27.71 23.23
N GLU A 50 -19.45 -26.93 24.14
CA GLU A 50 -18.91 -25.61 23.80
C GLU A 50 -17.81 -25.71 22.72
N ARG A 51 -16.95 -26.73 22.76
CA ARG A 51 -15.93 -26.97 21.73
C ARG A 51 -16.53 -27.27 20.36
N ILE A 52 -17.55 -28.13 20.30
CA ILE A 52 -18.26 -28.47 19.05
C ILE A 52 -18.89 -27.21 18.45
N THR A 53 -19.58 -26.42 19.28
CA THR A 53 -20.22 -25.18 18.79
C THR A 53 -19.20 -24.15 18.27
N LEU A 54 -18.03 -24.07 18.90
CA LEU A 54 -16.93 -23.20 18.43
C LEU A 54 -16.35 -23.68 17.10
N GLU A 55 -16.16 -24.99 16.93
CA GLU A 55 -15.69 -25.61 15.68
C GLU A 55 -16.66 -25.32 14.53
N GLU A 56 -17.96 -25.61 14.72
CA GLU A 56 -19.00 -25.39 13.71
C GLU A 56 -19.12 -23.91 13.31
N LYS A 57 -19.05 -23.00 14.30
CA LYS A 57 -19.07 -21.55 14.04
C LYS A 57 -17.83 -21.10 13.28
N ALA A 58 -16.65 -21.57 13.66
CA ALA A 58 -15.40 -21.22 12.97
C ALA A 58 -15.43 -21.71 11.52
N HIS A 59 -15.82 -22.97 11.30
CA HIS A 59 -15.94 -23.56 9.96
C HIS A 59 -16.93 -22.79 9.08
N SER A 60 -18.14 -22.54 9.60
CA SER A 60 -19.19 -21.81 8.88
C SER A 60 -18.76 -20.37 8.56
N THR A 61 -18.10 -19.69 9.51
CA THR A 61 -17.63 -18.32 9.31
C THR A 61 -16.59 -18.24 8.21
N ILE A 62 -15.65 -19.20 8.15
CA ILE A 62 -14.66 -19.27 7.07
C ILE A 62 -15.35 -19.50 5.74
N LEU A 63 -16.27 -20.46 5.63
CA LEU A 63 -17.00 -20.73 4.37
C LEU A 63 -17.78 -19.52 3.84
N LEU A 64 -18.47 -18.78 4.73
CA LEU A 64 -19.30 -17.64 4.34
C LEU A 64 -18.50 -16.47 3.75
N VAL A 65 -17.19 -16.39 4.02
CA VAL A 65 -16.30 -15.37 3.46
C VAL A 65 -15.50 -15.87 2.26
N LEU A 66 -15.82 -17.04 1.71
CA LEU A 66 -15.25 -17.54 0.46
C LEU A 66 -16.19 -17.28 -0.73
N ALA A 67 -15.63 -17.17 -1.93
CA ALA A 67 -16.39 -17.20 -3.16
C ALA A 67 -16.76 -18.65 -3.54
N ASP A 68 -17.84 -18.79 -4.30
CA ASP A 68 -18.47 -20.08 -4.59
C ASP A 68 -17.52 -21.06 -5.28
N ASP A 69 -16.65 -20.58 -6.18
CA ASP A 69 -15.61 -21.38 -6.84
C ASP A 69 -14.62 -21.99 -5.83
N ILE A 70 -14.25 -21.23 -4.81
CA ILE A 70 -13.34 -21.69 -3.76
C ILE A 70 -14.07 -22.66 -2.82
N ILE A 71 -15.34 -22.39 -2.50
CA ILE A 71 -16.17 -23.29 -1.67
C ILE A 71 -16.23 -24.68 -2.31
N THR A 72 -16.41 -24.77 -3.63
CA THR A 72 -16.44 -26.08 -4.31
C THR A 72 -15.12 -26.87 -4.17
N GLU A 73 -13.98 -26.18 -4.09
CA GLU A 73 -12.65 -26.79 -4.00
C GLU A 73 -12.31 -27.28 -2.58
N VAL A 74 -12.94 -26.69 -1.56
CA VAL A 74 -12.71 -27.02 -0.14
C VAL A 74 -13.88 -27.75 0.51
N ALA A 75 -14.96 -28.04 -0.24
CA ALA A 75 -16.18 -28.66 0.26
C ALA A 75 -15.99 -30.03 0.95
N THR A 76 -14.85 -30.71 0.70
CA THR A 76 -14.52 -31.98 1.33
C THR A 76 -14.08 -31.83 2.80
N GLU A 77 -13.66 -30.64 3.22
CA GLU A 77 -13.14 -30.38 4.55
C GLU A 77 -14.26 -30.10 5.55
N LYS A 78 -14.38 -30.96 6.58
CA LYS A 78 -15.44 -30.89 7.60
C LYS A 78 -15.03 -30.16 8.88
N THR A 79 -13.74 -29.86 9.04
CA THR A 79 -13.19 -29.21 10.24
C THR A 79 -12.67 -27.82 9.88
N ALA A 80 -12.78 -26.87 10.80
CA ALA A 80 -12.28 -25.51 10.61
C ALA A 80 -10.75 -25.52 10.38
N ALA A 81 -10.04 -26.37 11.12
CA ALA A 81 -8.60 -26.57 10.94
C ALA A 81 -8.25 -27.20 9.58
N GLY A 82 -8.98 -28.24 9.16
CA GLY A 82 -8.76 -28.90 7.86
C GLY A 82 -9.03 -27.94 6.69
N LEU A 83 -10.13 -27.19 6.77
CA LEU A 83 -10.47 -26.13 5.82
C LEU A 83 -9.36 -25.07 5.73
N TRP A 84 -8.86 -24.59 6.87
CA TRP A 84 -7.77 -23.61 6.92
C TRP A 84 -6.48 -24.14 6.29
N LEU A 85 -6.06 -25.35 6.66
CA LEU A 85 -4.87 -26.00 6.11
C LEU A 85 -4.99 -26.29 4.62
N LYS A 86 -6.19 -26.66 4.15
CA LYS A 86 -6.45 -26.87 2.72
C LYS A 86 -6.30 -25.57 1.93
N LEU A 87 -6.83 -24.47 2.44
CA LEU A 87 -6.67 -23.14 1.84
C LEU A 87 -5.20 -22.72 1.79
N GLU A 88 -4.45 -22.89 2.89
CA GLU A 88 -3.00 -22.64 2.89
C GLU A 88 -2.28 -23.54 1.88
N SER A 89 -2.66 -24.81 1.78
CA SER A 89 -2.07 -25.75 0.82
C SER A 89 -2.31 -25.34 -0.63
N ILE A 90 -3.49 -24.80 -0.97
CA ILE A 90 -3.83 -24.35 -2.33
C ILE A 90 -3.17 -23.00 -2.66
N TYR A 91 -3.22 -22.03 -1.74
CA TYR A 91 -2.87 -20.63 -2.03
C TYR A 91 -1.50 -20.20 -1.52
N MET A 92 -0.93 -20.91 -0.54
CA MET A 92 0.43 -20.72 -0.03
C MET A 92 1.38 -21.86 -0.42
N THR A 93 1.06 -22.63 -1.47
CA THR A 93 1.95 -23.68 -1.94
C THR A 93 3.30 -23.10 -2.33
N LYS A 94 4.40 -23.62 -1.77
CA LYS A 94 5.77 -23.23 -2.17
C LYS A 94 6.23 -23.91 -3.47
N SER A 95 5.29 -24.35 -4.31
CA SER A 95 5.58 -25.03 -5.57
C SER A 95 6.27 -24.08 -6.56
N LEU A 96 7.12 -24.62 -7.43
CA LEU A 96 7.77 -23.83 -8.48
C LEU A 96 6.74 -23.10 -9.35
N THR A 97 5.66 -23.78 -9.72
CA THR A 97 4.56 -23.19 -10.51
C THR A 97 3.93 -21.99 -9.82
N ASN A 98 3.62 -22.07 -8.52
CA ASN A 98 3.04 -20.95 -7.78
C ASN A 98 4.04 -19.79 -7.67
N LYS A 99 5.31 -20.09 -7.38
CA LYS A 99 6.38 -19.09 -7.34
C LYS A 99 6.53 -18.35 -8.68
N LEU A 100 6.50 -19.08 -9.80
CA LEU A 100 6.57 -18.50 -11.14
C LEU A 100 5.33 -17.66 -11.45
N HIS A 101 4.14 -18.12 -11.10
CA HIS A 101 2.91 -17.36 -11.30
C HIS A 101 2.90 -16.04 -10.52
N MET A 102 3.35 -16.05 -9.26
CA MET A 102 3.46 -14.83 -8.44
C MET A 102 4.52 -13.87 -8.98
N LYS A 103 5.67 -14.38 -9.42
CA LYS A 103 6.68 -13.56 -10.10
C LYS A 103 6.15 -12.97 -11.40
N GLN A 104 5.42 -13.74 -12.20
CA GLN A 104 4.79 -13.25 -13.42
C GLN A 104 3.84 -12.10 -13.13
N ARG A 105 3.01 -12.21 -12.08
CA ARG A 105 2.11 -11.14 -11.63
C ARG A 105 2.88 -9.89 -11.19
N LEU A 106 3.99 -10.05 -10.47
CA LEU A 106 4.86 -8.95 -10.06
C LEU A 106 5.45 -8.20 -11.27
N PHE A 107 6.07 -8.91 -12.21
CA PHE A 107 6.71 -8.29 -13.38
C PHE A 107 5.70 -7.74 -14.41
N SER A 108 4.46 -8.24 -14.39
CA SER A 108 3.37 -7.74 -15.22
C SER A 108 2.60 -6.59 -14.58
N LEU A 109 2.95 -6.16 -13.36
CA LEU A 109 2.30 -5.05 -12.67
C LEU A 109 2.49 -3.76 -13.49
N ARG A 110 1.39 -3.09 -13.82
CA ARG A 110 1.39 -1.82 -14.56
C ARG A 110 0.36 -0.88 -13.95
N MET A 111 0.73 0.37 -13.83
CA MET A 111 -0.15 1.44 -13.38
C MET A 111 -0.91 2.01 -14.59
N GLU A 112 -2.22 2.16 -14.45
CA GLU A 112 -3.05 2.80 -15.48
C GLU A 112 -2.92 4.33 -15.40
N GLU A 113 -3.03 5.00 -16.55
CA GLU A 113 -3.01 6.46 -16.63
C GLU A 113 -4.15 7.05 -15.79
N GLY A 114 -3.84 8.03 -14.93
CA GLY A 114 -4.81 8.65 -14.02
C GLY A 114 -5.14 7.85 -12.76
N MET A 115 -4.58 6.64 -12.57
CA MET A 115 -4.64 5.95 -11.27
C MET A 115 -3.88 6.78 -10.22
N PRO A 116 -4.36 6.89 -8.97
CA PRO A 116 -3.56 7.48 -7.90
C PRO A 116 -2.32 6.62 -7.61
N PRO A 117 -1.09 7.18 -7.55
CA PRO A 117 0.12 6.41 -7.28
C PRO A 117 0.04 5.56 -6.01
N ARG A 118 -0.67 6.06 -4.98
CA ARG A 118 -0.91 5.33 -3.74
C ARG A 118 -1.58 3.97 -3.95
N ASN A 119 -2.60 3.90 -4.82
CA ASN A 119 -3.31 2.65 -5.08
C ASN A 119 -2.40 1.63 -5.78
N HIS A 120 -1.50 2.13 -6.63
CA HIS A 120 -0.50 1.28 -7.29
C HIS A 120 0.53 0.74 -6.32
N LEU A 121 1.01 1.56 -5.38
CA LEU A 121 1.90 1.12 -4.28
C LEU A 121 1.22 0.05 -3.42
N ASP A 122 -0.06 0.22 -3.10
CA ASP A 122 -0.81 -0.77 -2.31
C ASP A 122 -0.94 -2.12 -3.05
N GLN A 123 -1.08 -2.11 -4.37
CA GLN A 123 -1.07 -3.32 -5.20
C GLN A 123 0.30 -4.01 -5.18
N LEU A 124 1.39 -3.24 -5.34
CA LEU A 124 2.75 -3.78 -5.26
C LEU A 124 3.00 -4.42 -3.89
N ASN A 125 2.69 -3.71 -2.80
CA ASN A 125 2.87 -4.21 -1.42
C ASN A 125 2.09 -5.50 -1.18
N THR A 126 0.89 -5.60 -1.74
CA THR A 126 0.05 -6.80 -1.66
C THR A 126 0.73 -8.00 -2.34
N ILE A 127 1.33 -7.80 -3.53
CA ILE A 127 2.05 -8.86 -4.25
C ILE A 127 3.34 -9.25 -3.52
N LEU A 128 4.09 -8.28 -2.99
CA LEU A 128 5.31 -8.53 -2.20
C LEU A 128 5.00 -9.36 -0.95
N LEU A 129 3.89 -9.04 -0.26
CA LEU A 129 3.42 -9.82 0.88
C LEU A 129 3.10 -11.28 0.50
N ASP A 130 2.40 -11.50 -0.61
CA ASP A 130 2.11 -12.85 -1.12
C ASP A 130 3.41 -13.62 -1.42
N LEU A 131 4.41 -12.96 -2.02
CA LEU A 131 5.72 -13.54 -2.34
C LEU A 131 6.53 -13.89 -1.09
N TRP A 132 6.57 -13.02 -0.10
CA TRP A 132 7.29 -13.28 1.15
C TRP A 132 6.67 -14.45 1.93
N ASN A 133 5.34 -14.62 1.88
CA ASN A 133 4.68 -15.74 2.54
C ASN A 133 5.00 -17.11 1.92
N ILE A 134 5.45 -17.15 0.66
CA ILE A 134 5.91 -18.38 -0.01
C ILE A 134 7.45 -18.50 -0.06
N ASP A 135 8.15 -17.76 0.80
CA ASP A 135 9.61 -17.68 0.91
C ASP A 135 10.32 -17.22 -0.38
N VAL A 136 9.67 -16.39 -1.20
CA VAL A 136 10.33 -15.75 -2.33
C VAL A 136 10.84 -14.38 -1.86
N LYS A 137 12.17 -14.27 -1.75
CA LYS A 137 12.82 -13.00 -1.48
C LYS A 137 12.81 -12.14 -2.73
N VAL A 138 12.33 -10.92 -2.59
CA VAL A 138 12.46 -9.82 -3.56
C VAL A 138 13.27 -8.76 -2.83
N ASP A 139 14.36 -8.32 -3.45
CA ASP A 139 15.16 -7.25 -2.86
C ASP A 139 14.37 -5.93 -2.87
N TYR A 140 14.66 -5.05 -1.92
CA TYR A 140 14.04 -3.72 -1.89
C TYR A 140 14.43 -2.90 -3.12
N GLU A 141 15.66 -3.04 -3.60
CA GLU A 141 16.13 -2.40 -4.84
C GLU A 141 15.32 -2.88 -6.04
N ASP A 142 15.12 -4.19 -6.18
CA ASP A 142 14.28 -4.78 -7.22
C ASP A 142 12.83 -4.30 -7.12
N ALA A 143 12.28 -4.24 -5.90
CA ALA A 143 10.91 -3.77 -5.66
C ALA A 143 10.75 -2.29 -6.09
N VAL A 144 11.73 -1.44 -5.79
CA VAL A 144 11.75 -0.04 -6.23
C VAL A 144 11.87 0.05 -7.75
N LEU A 145 12.76 -0.72 -8.37
CA LEU A 145 12.91 -0.74 -9.82
C LEU A 145 11.61 -1.17 -10.52
N ILE A 146 10.99 -2.25 -10.03
CA ILE A 146 9.70 -2.73 -10.53
C ILE A 146 8.63 -1.64 -10.39
N LEU A 147 8.59 -0.94 -9.25
CA LEU A 147 7.67 0.18 -9.05
C LEU A 147 7.89 1.27 -10.10
N LEU A 148 9.12 1.73 -10.30
CA LEU A 148 9.45 2.80 -11.25
C LEU A 148 9.13 2.42 -12.70
N VAL A 149 9.48 1.21 -13.13
CA VAL A 149 9.23 0.70 -14.49
C VAL A 149 7.75 0.40 -14.73
N SER A 150 6.96 0.19 -13.67
CA SER A 150 5.52 -0.05 -13.77
C SER A 150 4.67 1.22 -13.88
N LEU A 151 5.26 2.41 -13.69
CA LEU A 151 4.56 3.68 -13.87
C LEU A 151 4.24 3.94 -15.36
N PRO A 152 3.19 4.71 -15.67
CA PRO A 152 2.84 4.98 -17.07
C PRO A 152 3.80 6.00 -17.70
N GLN A 153 3.77 6.12 -19.04
CA GLN A 153 4.69 6.96 -19.81
C GLN A 153 4.70 8.43 -19.34
N SER A 154 3.57 8.94 -18.85
CA SER A 154 3.49 10.30 -18.28
C SER A 154 4.44 10.51 -17.09
N TYR A 155 5.01 9.45 -16.50
CA TYR A 155 5.97 9.48 -15.41
C TYR A 155 7.43 9.31 -15.84
N GLU A 156 7.73 9.17 -17.13
CA GLU A 156 9.11 8.97 -17.63
C GLU A 156 10.09 10.03 -17.10
N ASN A 157 9.78 11.33 -17.29
CA ASN A 157 10.62 12.43 -16.79
C ASN A 157 10.84 12.39 -15.27
N PHE A 158 9.84 11.92 -14.53
CA PHE A 158 9.96 11.76 -13.08
C PHE A 158 10.89 10.60 -12.73
N VAL A 159 10.75 9.46 -13.41
CA VAL A 159 11.59 8.27 -13.20
C VAL A 159 13.04 8.60 -13.49
N ASP A 160 13.33 9.23 -14.64
CA ASP A 160 14.69 9.63 -15.02
C ASP A 160 15.29 10.58 -13.98
N SER A 161 14.56 11.64 -13.61
CA SER A 161 15.02 12.60 -12.61
C SER A 161 15.18 11.98 -11.21
N PHE A 162 14.42 10.94 -10.89
CA PHE A 162 14.47 10.28 -9.58
C PHE A 162 15.68 9.35 -9.46
N ILE A 163 16.07 8.68 -10.55
CA ILE A 163 17.21 7.75 -10.59
C ILE A 163 18.54 8.53 -10.65
N VAL A 164 18.57 9.66 -11.36
CA VAL A 164 19.81 10.46 -11.53
C VAL A 164 20.37 10.90 -10.18
N GLY A 165 21.63 10.53 -9.92
CA GLY A 165 22.40 10.98 -8.76
C GLY A 165 22.07 10.29 -7.44
N LYS A 166 21.30 9.19 -7.45
CA LYS A 166 21.06 8.37 -6.25
C LYS A 166 21.94 7.13 -6.20
N ASP A 167 22.65 6.98 -5.09
CA ASP A 167 23.45 5.78 -4.79
C ASP A 167 22.64 4.68 -4.09
N SER A 168 21.46 5.00 -3.54
CA SER A 168 20.54 4.03 -2.94
C SER A 168 19.08 4.43 -3.15
N LEU A 169 18.20 3.43 -3.18
CA LEU A 169 16.77 3.60 -3.46
C LEU A 169 15.93 2.95 -2.35
N SER A 170 14.99 3.71 -1.79
CA SER A 170 14.01 3.19 -0.83
C SER A 170 12.57 3.40 -1.31
N LEU A 171 11.67 2.47 -0.95
CA LEU A 171 10.24 2.58 -1.26
C LEU A 171 9.61 3.84 -0.66
N GLU A 172 10.07 4.28 0.52
CA GLU A 172 9.58 5.49 1.18
C GLU A 172 10.00 6.77 0.45
N ASP A 173 11.20 6.79 -0.14
CA ASP A 173 11.64 7.92 -0.97
C ASP A 173 10.81 8.04 -2.24
N VAL A 174 10.54 6.91 -2.91
CA VAL A 174 9.68 6.87 -4.11
C VAL A 174 8.28 7.35 -3.75
N ARG A 175 7.73 6.87 -2.64
CA ARG A 175 6.42 7.26 -2.14
C ARG A 175 6.33 8.77 -1.89
N SER A 176 7.33 9.33 -1.20
CA SER A 176 7.38 10.76 -0.87
C SER A 176 7.52 11.62 -2.12
N ALA A 177 8.36 11.19 -3.08
CA ALA A 177 8.55 11.88 -4.35
C ALA A 177 7.28 11.83 -5.23
N LEU A 178 6.62 10.68 -5.31
CA LEU A 178 5.35 10.53 -6.03
C LEU A 178 4.25 11.40 -5.43
N HIS A 179 4.16 11.47 -4.11
CA HIS A 179 3.20 12.33 -3.42
C HIS A 179 3.47 13.82 -3.69
N THR A 180 4.74 14.24 -3.63
CA THR A 180 5.14 15.63 -3.90
C THR A 180 4.77 16.04 -5.32
N ARG A 181 4.97 15.15 -6.29
CA ARG A 181 4.54 15.39 -7.68
C ARG A 181 3.02 15.49 -7.79
N GLU A 182 2.28 14.57 -7.19
CA GLU A 182 0.81 14.57 -7.25
C GLU A 182 0.22 15.89 -6.71
N VAL A 183 0.81 16.44 -5.65
CA VAL A 183 0.42 17.75 -5.11
C VAL A 183 0.71 18.88 -6.11
N ARG A 184 1.87 18.87 -6.77
CA ARG A 184 2.24 19.87 -7.78
C ARG A 184 1.35 19.79 -9.03
N ASP A 185 1.00 18.59 -9.47
CA ASP A 185 0.14 18.38 -10.64
C ASP A 185 -1.30 18.87 -10.34
N LYS A 186 -1.81 18.64 -9.12
CA LYS A 186 -3.10 19.20 -8.67
C LYS A 186 -3.09 20.73 -8.54
N ALA A 187 -1.99 21.31 -8.07
CA ALA A 187 -1.83 22.76 -8.00
C ALA A 187 -1.79 23.40 -9.39
N SER A 188 -1.24 22.70 -10.39
CA SER A 188 -1.13 23.16 -11.77
C SER A 188 -2.43 22.97 -12.57
N GLY A 189 -3.21 21.91 -12.28
CA GLY A 189 -4.53 21.67 -12.89
C GLY A 189 -5.67 22.55 -12.34
N SER A 190 -5.45 23.23 -11.22
CA SER A 190 -6.37 24.22 -10.62
C SER A 190 -6.13 25.65 -11.13
N GLY A 191 -5.27 25.83 -12.14
CA GLY A 191 -4.83 27.14 -12.64
C GLY A 191 -5.37 27.50 -14.02
N SER A 192 -6.65 27.24 -14.31
CA SER A 192 -7.34 27.89 -15.44
C SER A 192 -8.43 28.80 -14.92
N GLU A 193 -8.04 29.86 -14.21
CA GLU A 193 -8.73 31.15 -14.26
C GLU A 193 -7.78 32.23 -13.73
N ASN A 194 -7.25 33.00 -14.69
CA ASN A 194 -6.78 34.37 -14.58
C ASN A 194 -6.24 34.84 -13.22
N GLN A 195 -4.91 34.94 -13.12
CA GLN A 195 -4.29 36.25 -12.90
C GLN A 195 -2.78 36.17 -13.09
N ALA A 196 -2.33 36.82 -14.16
CA ALA A 196 -1.01 37.40 -14.21
C ALA A 196 -0.88 38.39 -13.05
N SER A 197 -0.05 38.06 -12.05
CA SER A 197 0.47 39.07 -11.14
C SER A 197 1.98 39.13 -11.33
N GLY A 198 2.38 40.24 -11.93
CA GLY A 198 3.73 40.51 -12.36
C GLY A 198 4.73 40.54 -11.22
N LEU A 199 5.94 40.13 -11.58
CA LEU A 199 7.16 40.41 -10.85
C LEU A 199 7.37 41.93 -10.78
N ALA A 200 6.99 42.55 -9.67
CA ALA A 200 7.42 43.90 -9.34
C ALA A 200 8.66 43.82 -8.44
N ALA A 201 9.83 43.95 -9.05
CA ALA A 201 11.04 44.32 -8.34
C ALA A 201 10.88 45.77 -7.86
N THR A 202 10.67 45.98 -6.56
CA THR A 202 10.73 47.32 -5.97
C THR A 202 11.80 47.33 -4.89
N GLY A 203 12.96 47.89 -5.26
CA GLY A 203 14.00 48.30 -4.33
C GLY A 203 13.45 49.39 -3.41
N SER A 204 13.72 49.26 -2.11
CA SER A 204 13.38 50.25 -1.11
C SER A 204 14.65 50.94 -0.65
N SER A 205 14.98 52.06 -1.30
CA SER A 205 15.80 53.12 -0.73
C SER A 205 14.87 54.17 -0.15
N GLY A 206 15.09 54.57 1.10
CA GLY A 206 14.49 55.78 1.66
C GLY A 206 14.15 55.68 3.13
N GLN A 207 15.15 55.86 4.01
CA GLN A 207 14.89 56.48 5.31
C GLN A 207 15.75 57.74 5.41
N GLN A 208 15.03 58.86 5.36
CA GLN A 208 15.52 60.22 5.47
C GLN A 208 15.40 60.61 6.95
N SER A 209 16.50 60.99 7.60
CA SER A 209 16.43 61.84 8.78
C SER A 209 17.47 62.95 8.70
N SER A 210 16.91 64.15 8.65
CA SER A 210 17.54 65.44 8.51
C SER A 210 18.56 65.73 9.61
N ASN A 211 19.75 66.19 9.23
CA ASN A 211 20.46 67.14 10.08
C ASN A 211 21.18 68.19 9.25
N ARG A 212 20.79 69.44 9.49
CA ARG A 212 21.35 70.65 8.88
C ARG A 212 22.77 70.87 9.39
N LYS A 213 23.71 71.16 8.49
CA LYS A 213 24.59 72.34 8.58
C LYS A 213 25.33 72.55 7.26
N ALA A 214 25.19 73.78 6.76
CA ALA A 214 25.86 74.32 5.59
C ALA A 214 27.38 74.32 5.76
N ASN A 215 28.12 74.08 4.67
CA ASN A 215 28.92 75.12 4.00
C ASN A 215 29.66 74.48 2.80
N ILE A 216 29.31 74.88 1.57
CA ILE A 216 30.19 74.73 0.41
C ILE A 216 30.57 76.14 0.03
N ASN A 217 31.86 76.47 0.12
CA ASN A 217 32.42 77.50 -0.72
C ASN A 217 33.14 76.79 -1.86
N SER A 218 32.51 76.89 -3.03
CA SER A 218 33.10 76.63 -4.33
C SER A 218 34.27 77.55 -4.58
N ASN A 219 35.31 77.06 -5.26
CA ASN A 219 35.74 77.67 -6.51
C ASN A 219 36.64 76.71 -7.28
N CYS A 220 36.17 76.35 -8.47
CA CYS A 220 36.99 75.95 -9.59
C CYS A 220 37.24 77.18 -10.47
N VAL A 221 38.23 77.03 -11.34
CA VAL A 221 38.53 77.77 -12.58
C VAL A 221 39.59 78.87 -12.43
N GLY A 222 40.72 78.62 -13.11
CA GLY A 222 41.85 79.53 -13.31
C GLY A 222 43.14 78.75 -13.43
#